data_AF-A0AA39F3E5-F1
#
_entry.id   AF-A0AA39F3E5-F1
#
_cell.length_a   1.000
_cell.length_b   1.000
_cell.length_c   1.000
_cell.angle_alpha   90.00
_cell.angle_beta   90.00
_cell.angle_gamma   90.00
#
_symmetry.space_group_name_H-M   'P 1'
#
loop_
_entity.id
_entity.type
_entity.pdbx_description
1 polymer ?
#
loop_
_entity_poly.entity_id
_entity_poly.type
_entity_poly.pdbx_seq_one_letter_code
_entity_poly.pdbx_strand_id
1 'polypeptide(L)'
;MDAIEQLQRSLNILQNNVSTFLIGAVTLHDYEPIEEKIQDLRDSLKCLSSRLQMLQVKLNLHESLNEVLENDAGDVQQLNDKLSDSIINDNVSKFCIYSKAVQDSFFASSDDSDAETNNHMKAIMKQLFITNDKMLALQDDIEKLSHKEIEIKYDYVSAIFEFRTFLEDQEKIRNKRLEALNPGVTAHEERLKELVFKINLMKRLIMNFISAASADIKVLPELDEMIKKHRDLVSIDTIKEMIQNQNNYRED
;
A
#
# COMPACT_ATOMS: atom_id res chain seq x y z
N MET A 1 5.42 36.31 -57.75
CA MET A 1 5.95 35.03 -57.24
C MET A 1 7.38 35.29 -56.87
N ASP A 2 7.58 35.34 -55.56
CA ASP A 2 8.68 36.03 -54.91
C ASP A 2 9.98 35.23 -55.07
N ALA A 3 11.11 35.91 -55.30
CA ALA A 3 12.42 35.26 -55.39
C ALA A 3 12.73 34.40 -54.14
N ILE A 4 12.11 34.74 -53.02
CA ILE A 4 12.17 34.03 -51.74
C ILE A 4 11.47 32.66 -51.83
N GLU A 5 10.31 32.57 -52.49
CA GLU A 5 9.60 31.29 -52.66
C GLU A 5 10.38 30.33 -53.57
N GLN A 6 11.06 30.86 -54.59
CA GLN A 6 11.94 30.07 -55.45
C GLN A 6 13.18 29.59 -54.71
N LEU A 7 13.78 30.44 -53.87
CA LEU A 7 14.91 30.08 -53.02
C LEU A 7 14.51 28.98 -52.03
N GLN A 8 13.34 29.09 -51.41
CA GLN A 8 12.86 28.11 -50.44
C GLN A 8 12.53 26.76 -51.09
N ARG A 9 11.98 26.78 -52.31
CA ARG A 9 11.79 25.55 -53.12
C ARG A 9 13.11 24.91 -53.50
N SER A 10 14.09 25.69 -53.96
CA SER A 10 15.39 25.15 -54.37
C SER A 10 16.20 24.65 -53.18
N LEU A 11 16.05 25.26 -52.00
CA LEU A 11 16.65 24.79 -50.75
C LEU A 11 16.02 23.48 -50.27
N ASN A 12 14.69 23.34 -50.38
CA ASN A 12 14.00 22.07 -50.10
C ASN A 12 14.38 20.96 -51.08
N ILE A 13 14.54 21.27 -52.37
CA ILE A 13 14.99 20.30 -53.38
C ILE A 13 16.44 19.88 -53.10
N LEU A 14 17.31 20.82 -52.72
CA LEU A 14 18.68 20.54 -52.35
C LEU A 14 18.76 19.68 -51.08
N GLN A 15 17.96 19.98 -50.06
CA GLN A 15 17.91 19.21 -48.81
C GLN A 15 17.39 17.78 -49.05
N ASN A 16 16.39 17.61 -49.92
CA ASN A 16 15.89 16.29 -50.31
C ASN A 16 16.93 15.49 -51.12
N ASN A 17 17.73 16.16 -51.95
CA ASN A 17 18.80 15.51 -52.70
C ASN A 17 20.02 15.17 -51.82
N VAL A 18 20.36 16.02 -50.85
CA VAL A 18 21.46 15.77 -49.90
C VAL A 18 21.12 14.61 -48.96
N SER A 19 19.88 14.51 -48.50
CA SER A 19 19.41 13.40 -47.64
C SER A 19 19.30 12.05 -48.37
N THR A 20 19.30 12.04 -49.70
CA THR A 20 19.32 10.81 -50.52
C THR A 20 20.71 10.37 -50.94
N PHE A 21 21.76 11.17 -50.71
CA PHE A 21 23.15 10.75 -50.91
C PHE A 21 23.67 9.97 -49.69
N LEU A 22 23.88 8.66 -49.86
CA LEU A 22 24.38 7.73 -48.83
C LEU A 22 25.91 7.79 -48.60
N ILE A 23 26.58 8.90 -48.93
CA ILE A 23 28.01 9.04 -48.67
C ILE A 23 28.27 10.40 -48.03
N GLY A 24 28.11 10.44 -46.70
CA GLY A 24 28.49 11.56 -45.84
C GLY A 24 27.64 11.60 -44.58
N ALA A 25 28.28 11.47 -43.41
CA ALA A 25 27.66 11.68 -42.10
C ALA A 25 27.03 13.08 -42.03
N VAL A 26 25.71 13.15 -41.87
CA VAL A 26 24.97 14.44 -41.81
C VAL A 26 24.73 14.85 -40.35
N THR A 27 24.80 13.90 -39.41
CA THR A 27 24.58 14.15 -37.98
C THR A 27 25.75 13.64 -37.14
N LEU A 28 25.97 14.25 -35.97
CA LEU A 28 27.07 13.88 -35.06
C LEU A 28 26.97 12.40 -34.62
N HIS A 29 25.76 11.84 -34.56
CA HIS A 29 25.50 10.42 -34.29
C HIS A 29 25.96 9.48 -35.41
N ASP A 30 26.19 9.96 -36.64
CA ASP A 30 26.65 9.07 -37.71
C ASP A 30 28.09 8.56 -37.46
N TYR A 31 28.86 9.25 -36.61
CA TYR A 31 30.23 8.88 -36.21
C TYR A 31 30.30 7.86 -35.07
N GLU A 32 29.19 7.55 -34.39
CA GLU A 32 29.20 6.59 -33.30
C GLU A 32 29.43 5.16 -33.81
N PRO A 33 30.24 4.35 -33.10
CA PRO A 33 30.42 2.93 -33.38
C PRO A 33 29.06 2.22 -33.51
N ILE A 34 28.97 1.27 -34.43
CA ILE A 34 27.72 0.54 -34.71
C ILE A 34 27.23 -0.18 -33.44
N GLU A 35 28.14 -0.61 -32.57
CA GLU A 35 27.83 -1.24 -31.29
C GLU A 35 27.11 -0.30 -30.31
N GLU A 36 27.51 0.98 -30.22
CA GLU A 36 26.85 1.97 -29.35
C GLU A 36 25.45 2.31 -29.88
N LYS A 37 25.31 2.45 -31.20
CA LYS A 37 23.99 2.65 -31.84
C LYS A 37 23.04 1.49 -31.55
N ILE A 38 23.52 0.26 -31.63
CA ILE A 38 22.72 -0.93 -31.31
C ILE A 38 22.33 -0.93 -29.84
N GLN A 39 23.22 -0.50 -28.95
CA GLN A 39 22.95 -0.43 -27.52
C GLN A 39 21.90 0.64 -27.19
N ASP A 40 22.01 1.83 -27.77
CA ASP A 40 21.02 2.91 -27.60
C ASP A 40 19.65 2.54 -28.18
N LEU A 41 19.63 1.82 -29.32
CA LEU A 41 18.40 1.28 -29.89
C LEU A 41 17.77 0.21 -28.99
N ARG A 42 18.59 -0.64 -28.35
CA ARG A 42 18.10 -1.63 -27.39
C ARG A 42 17.55 -0.99 -26.13
N ASP A 43 18.20 0.05 -25.61
CA ASP A 43 17.78 0.73 -24.39
C ASP A 43 16.52 1.58 -24.62
N SER A 44 16.39 2.21 -25.79
CA SER A 44 15.15 2.88 -26.21
C SER A 44 14.01 1.88 -26.44
N LEU A 45 14.26 0.75 -27.11
CA LEU A 45 13.28 -0.33 -27.27
C LEU A 45 12.83 -0.92 -25.93
N LYS A 46 13.75 -1.07 -24.97
CA LYS A 46 13.43 -1.55 -23.61
C LYS A 46 12.50 -0.58 -22.89
N CYS A 47 12.76 0.73 -22.99
CA CYS A 47 11.89 1.78 -22.44
C CYS A 47 10.51 1.83 -23.13
N LEU A 48 10.48 1.61 -24.44
CA LEU A 48 9.24 1.63 -25.20
C LEU A 48 8.39 0.38 -24.91
N SER A 49 9.03 -0.78 -24.77
CA SER A 49 8.40 -2.04 -24.39
C SER A 49 7.77 -1.97 -22.99
N SER A 50 8.49 -1.45 -21.99
CA SER A 50 7.95 -1.27 -20.64
C SER A 50 6.78 -0.29 -20.62
N ARG A 51 6.86 0.79 -21.41
CA ARG A 51 5.76 1.76 -21.55
C ARG A 51 4.54 1.15 -22.24
N LEU A 52 4.74 0.29 -23.23
CA LEU A 52 3.67 -0.43 -23.93
C LEU A 52 2.97 -1.41 -22.98
N GLN A 53 3.74 -2.18 -22.20
CA GLN A 53 3.20 -3.07 -21.16
C GLN A 53 2.41 -2.27 -20.10
N MET A 54 2.93 -1.13 -19.64
CA MET A 54 2.21 -0.29 -18.68
C MET A 54 0.90 0.28 -19.26
N LEU A 55 0.89 0.58 -20.56
CA LEU A 55 -0.31 1.04 -21.25
C LEU A 55 -1.33 -0.09 -21.41
N GLN A 56 -0.88 -1.31 -21.74
CA GLN A 56 -1.74 -2.51 -21.77
C GLN A 56 -2.34 -2.78 -20.39
N VAL A 57 -1.55 -2.69 -19.32
CA VAL A 57 -2.05 -2.83 -17.94
C VAL A 57 -3.08 -1.75 -17.61
N LYS A 58 -2.86 -0.49 -18.02
CA LYS A 58 -3.84 0.59 -17.84
C LYS A 58 -5.12 0.37 -18.63
N LEU A 59 -5.02 -0.16 -19.85
CA LEU A 59 -6.17 -0.44 -20.71
C LEU A 59 -6.99 -1.61 -20.14
N ASN A 60 -6.31 -2.68 -19.71
CA ASN A 60 -6.92 -3.82 -19.02
C ASN A 60 -7.54 -3.42 -17.67
N LEU A 61 -6.93 -2.50 -16.92
CA LEU A 61 -7.52 -1.93 -15.70
C LEU A 61 -8.80 -1.15 -16.02
N HIS A 62 -8.81 -0.39 -17.12
CA HIS A 62 -9.98 0.38 -17.51
C HIS A 62 -11.11 -0.49 -18.06
N GLU A 63 -10.79 -1.60 -18.72
CA GLU A 63 -11.75 -2.65 -19.10
C GLU A 63 -12.28 -3.38 -17.85
N SER A 64 -11.43 -3.68 -16.86
CA SER A 64 -11.83 -4.36 -15.61
C SER A 64 -12.68 -3.49 -14.66
N LEU A 65 -12.52 -2.16 -14.69
CA LEU A 65 -13.28 -1.22 -13.85
C LEU A 65 -14.76 -1.14 -14.21
N ASN A 66 -15.14 -1.57 -15.42
CA ASN A 66 -16.53 -1.60 -15.84
C ASN A 66 -17.25 -2.92 -15.52
N GLU A 67 -16.53 -3.98 -15.16
CA GLU A 67 -17.12 -5.32 -14.94
C GLU A 67 -17.04 -5.86 -13.51
N VAL A 68 -16.21 -5.31 -12.61
CA VAL A 68 -15.97 -5.93 -11.28
C VAL A 68 -16.46 -5.05 -10.13
N LEU A 69 -17.77 -4.84 -10.07
CA LEU A 69 -18.47 -4.78 -8.79
C LEU A 69 -18.65 -6.22 -8.33
N GLU A 70 -17.67 -6.76 -7.59
CA GLU A 70 -17.80 -7.75 -6.51
C GLU A 70 -16.51 -8.57 -6.33
N ASN A 71 -15.93 -8.45 -5.13
CA ASN A 71 -14.98 -9.37 -4.48
C ASN A 71 -13.63 -9.67 -5.17
N ASP A 72 -12.56 -8.89 -4.88
CA ASP A 72 -11.20 -9.34 -5.27
C ASP A 72 -9.99 -8.77 -4.50
N ALA A 73 -10.16 -8.35 -3.25
CA ALA A 73 -8.99 -7.99 -2.42
C ALA A 73 -8.15 -9.21 -2.02
N GLY A 74 -8.71 -10.41 -2.10
CA GLY A 74 -8.06 -11.68 -1.74
C GLY A 74 -7.10 -12.21 -2.80
N ASP A 75 -7.46 -12.12 -4.09
CA ASP A 75 -6.64 -12.74 -5.15
C ASP A 75 -5.39 -11.94 -5.47
N VAL A 76 -5.40 -10.60 -5.34
CA VAL A 76 -4.19 -9.79 -5.53
C VAL A 76 -3.14 -10.10 -4.45
N GLN A 77 -3.57 -10.31 -3.21
CA GLN A 77 -2.68 -10.63 -2.10
C GLN A 77 -2.14 -12.07 -2.24
N GLN A 78 -3.01 -13.03 -2.59
CA GLN A 78 -2.58 -14.40 -2.89
C GLN A 78 -1.65 -14.48 -4.11
N LEU A 79 -1.86 -13.65 -5.14
CA LEU A 79 -0.99 -13.58 -6.31
C LEU A 79 0.38 -13.01 -5.94
N ASN A 80 0.41 -11.97 -5.09
CA ASN A 80 1.64 -11.37 -4.62
C ASN A 80 2.45 -12.31 -3.71
N ASP A 81 1.77 -13.07 -2.85
CA ASP A 81 2.39 -14.08 -2.00
C ASP A 81 2.96 -15.22 -2.88
N LYS A 82 2.19 -15.74 -3.84
CA LYS A 82 2.66 -16.76 -4.79
C LYS A 82 3.81 -16.28 -5.69
N LEU A 83 3.78 -15.01 -6.11
CA LEU A 83 4.84 -14.40 -6.91
C LEU A 83 6.12 -14.26 -6.08
N SER A 84 5.99 -13.81 -4.82
CA SER A 84 7.11 -13.70 -3.89
C SER A 84 7.72 -15.07 -3.61
N ASP A 85 6.90 -16.08 -3.31
CA ASP A 85 7.34 -17.46 -3.12
C ASP A 85 8.04 -18.02 -4.36
N SER A 86 7.51 -17.72 -5.57
CA SER A 86 8.13 -18.14 -6.83
C SER A 86 9.48 -17.48 -7.07
N ILE A 87 9.63 -16.19 -6.78
CA ILE A 87 10.89 -15.45 -6.92
C ILE A 87 11.92 -15.96 -5.90
N ILE A 88 11.49 -16.19 -4.65
CA ILE A 88 12.35 -16.76 -3.60
C ILE A 88 12.81 -18.16 -4.02
N ASN A 89 11.91 -19.03 -4.47
CA ASN A 89 12.27 -20.38 -4.92
C ASN A 89 13.20 -20.39 -6.14
N ASP A 90 13.00 -19.49 -7.11
CA ASP A 90 13.89 -19.36 -8.27
C ASP A 90 15.30 -18.90 -7.85
N ASN A 91 15.38 -17.93 -6.94
CA ASN A 91 16.66 -17.46 -6.39
C ASN A 91 17.36 -18.55 -5.58
N VAL A 92 16.64 -19.26 -4.70
CA VAL A 92 17.18 -20.39 -3.93
C VAL A 92 17.70 -21.47 -4.87
N SER A 93 16.93 -21.83 -5.91
CA SER A 93 17.35 -22.82 -6.90
C SER A 93 18.61 -22.40 -7.65
N LYS A 94 18.69 -21.13 -8.09
CA LYS A 94 19.89 -20.56 -8.72
C LYS A 94 21.10 -20.59 -7.79
N PHE A 95 20.95 -20.17 -6.54
CA PHE A 95 22.04 -20.19 -5.57
C PHE A 95 22.49 -21.62 -5.23
N CYS A 96 21.58 -22.59 -5.15
CA CYS A 96 21.94 -23.99 -5.00
C CYS A 96 22.72 -24.52 -6.21
N ILE A 97 22.32 -24.16 -7.44
CA ILE A 97 23.06 -24.52 -8.66
C ILE A 97 24.44 -23.86 -8.69
N TYR A 98 24.55 -22.58 -8.32
CA TYR A 98 25.83 -21.88 -8.26
C TYR A 98 26.74 -22.45 -7.17
N SER A 99 26.19 -22.72 -5.99
CA SER A 99 26.93 -23.37 -4.89
C SER A 99 27.41 -24.76 -5.31
N LYS A 100 26.56 -25.54 -5.98
CA LYS A 100 26.92 -26.85 -6.53
C LYS A 100 27.96 -26.75 -7.63
N ALA A 101 27.87 -25.78 -8.55
CA ALA A 101 28.86 -25.55 -9.58
C ALA A 101 30.22 -25.14 -8.99
N VAL A 102 30.23 -24.31 -7.95
CA VAL A 102 31.45 -23.98 -7.17
C VAL A 102 32.01 -25.22 -6.48
N GLN A 103 31.15 -26.07 -5.91
CA GLN A 103 31.55 -27.33 -5.28
C GLN A 103 32.10 -28.34 -6.30
N ASP A 104 31.46 -28.48 -7.46
CA ASP A 104 31.83 -29.42 -8.52
C ASP A 104 33.13 -28.98 -9.22
N SER A 105 33.30 -27.68 -9.51
CA SER A 105 34.57 -27.12 -10.02
C SER A 105 35.73 -27.27 -9.04
N PHE A 106 35.42 -27.28 -7.74
CA PHE A 106 36.38 -27.52 -6.67
C PHE A 106 36.77 -28.99 -6.51
N PHE A 107 35.83 -29.95 -6.69
CA PHE A 107 36.14 -31.39 -6.64
C PHE A 107 36.66 -31.96 -7.96
N ALA A 108 36.43 -31.29 -9.10
CA ALA A 108 36.92 -31.69 -10.41
C ALA A 108 38.36 -31.19 -10.72
N SER A 109 38.87 -30.20 -9.98
CA SER A 109 40.24 -29.69 -10.10
C SER A 109 41.22 -30.55 -9.29
N SER A 110 41.38 -31.81 -9.70
CA SER A 110 42.36 -32.75 -9.14
C SER A 110 43.71 -32.73 -9.86
N ASP A 111 43.95 -31.79 -10.79
CA ASP A 111 45.27 -31.62 -11.40
C ASP A 111 46.10 -30.65 -10.54
N ASP A 112 47.22 -31.19 -10.04
CA ASP A 112 48.18 -30.75 -9.01
C ASP A 112 48.79 -29.34 -9.12
N SER A 113 48.22 -28.39 -9.86
CA SER A 113 48.89 -27.11 -10.11
C SER A 113 48.84 -26.11 -8.96
N ASP A 114 48.00 -26.28 -7.92
CA ASP A 114 47.77 -25.20 -6.95
C ASP A 114 47.23 -25.70 -5.58
N ALA A 115 47.97 -26.61 -4.93
CA ALA A 115 47.55 -27.24 -3.67
C ALA A 115 47.36 -26.24 -2.51
N GLU A 116 48.06 -25.11 -2.52
CA GLU A 116 48.02 -24.10 -1.46
C GLU A 116 46.75 -23.24 -1.54
N THR A 117 46.34 -22.82 -2.74
CA THR A 117 45.08 -22.10 -2.99
C THR A 117 43.88 -22.98 -2.71
N ASN A 118 43.94 -24.27 -3.07
CA ASN A 118 42.91 -25.25 -2.73
C ASN A 118 42.75 -25.47 -1.21
N ASN A 119 43.85 -25.49 -0.45
CA ASN A 119 43.80 -25.60 1.01
C ASN A 119 43.26 -24.33 1.70
N HIS A 120 43.63 -23.14 1.19
CA HIS A 120 43.09 -21.88 1.69
C HIS A 120 41.58 -21.77 1.42
N MET A 121 41.14 -22.16 0.22
CA MET A 121 39.73 -22.19 -0.15
C MET A 121 38.92 -23.20 0.70
N LYS A 122 39.49 -24.38 1.01
CA LYS A 122 38.89 -25.34 1.98
C LYS A 122 38.69 -24.72 3.36
N ALA A 123 39.67 -23.96 3.85
CA ALA A 123 39.58 -23.30 5.14
C ALA A 123 38.47 -22.23 5.13
N ILE A 124 38.37 -21.44 4.07
CA ILE A 124 37.32 -20.43 3.89
C ILE A 124 35.93 -21.09 3.81
N MET A 125 35.77 -22.15 3.01
CA MET A 125 34.49 -22.87 2.92
C MET A 125 34.06 -23.47 4.25
N LYS A 126 35.00 -24.06 4.99
CA LYS A 126 34.71 -24.57 6.34
C LYS A 126 34.25 -23.46 7.29
N GLN A 127 34.86 -22.27 7.22
CA GLN A 127 34.43 -21.11 8.00
C GLN A 127 33.04 -20.61 7.56
N LEU A 128 32.75 -20.59 6.27
CA LEU A 128 31.43 -20.24 5.74
C LEU A 128 30.36 -21.19 6.23
N PHE A 129 30.59 -22.51 6.17
CA PHE A 129 29.63 -23.50 6.68
C PHE A 129 29.41 -23.35 8.19
N ILE A 130 30.47 -23.19 8.98
CA ILE A 130 30.33 -22.95 10.44
C ILE A 130 29.54 -21.67 10.72
N THR A 131 29.72 -20.62 9.91
CA THR A 131 29.01 -19.36 10.07
C THR A 131 27.55 -19.49 9.68
N ASN A 132 27.24 -20.21 8.60
CA ASN A 132 25.87 -20.54 8.20
C ASN A 132 25.16 -21.40 9.25
N ASP A 133 25.81 -22.42 9.79
CA ASP A 133 25.24 -23.27 10.85
C ASP A 133 24.88 -22.46 12.09
N LYS A 134 25.75 -21.50 12.47
CA LYS A 134 25.46 -20.57 13.58
C LYS A 134 24.31 -19.62 13.24
N MET A 135 24.23 -19.14 12.00
CA MET A 135 23.14 -18.26 11.55
C MET A 135 21.81 -19.00 11.56
N LEU A 136 21.77 -20.26 11.10
CA LEU A 136 20.60 -21.12 11.16
C LEU A 136 20.15 -21.38 12.61
N ALA A 137 21.08 -21.71 13.51
CA ALA A 137 20.76 -21.91 14.92
C ALA A 137 20.16 -20.63 15.55
N LEU A 138 20.70 -19.46 15.20
CA LEU A 138 20.18 -18.18 15.67
C LEU A 138 18.78 -17.89 15.08
N GLN A 139 18.55 -18.25 13.82
CA GLN A 139 17.24 -18.12 13.17
C GLN A 139 16.18 -19.01 13.86
N ASP A 140 16.51 -20.26 14.16
CA ASP A 140 15.62 -21.16 14.91
C ASP A 140 15.24 -20.58 16.28
N ASP A 141 16.19 -19.95 16.97
CA ASP A 141 15.95 -19.30 18.26
C ASP A 141 15.09 -18.03 18.12
N ILE A 142 15.29 -17.24 17.05
CA ILE A 142 14.41 -16.11 16.71
C ILE A 142 12.98 -16.60 16.47
N GLU A 143 12.80 -17.68 15.70
CA GLU A 143 11.47 -18.21 15.40
C GLU A 143 10.76 -18.71 16.67
N LYS A 144 11.47 -19.41 17.56
CA LYS A 144 10.92 -19.84 18.86
C LYS A 144 10.53 -18.66 19.74
N LEU A 145 11.35 -17.61 19.78
CA LEU A 145 11.06 -16.40 20.56
C LEU A 145 9.87 -15.63 19.99
N SER A 146 9.80 -15.51 18.66
CA SER A 146 8.67 -14.91 17.95
C SER A 146 7.36 -15.64 18.26
N HIS A 147 7.38 -16.97 18.24
CA HIS A 147 6.20 -17.77 18.58
C HIS A 147 5.73 -17.52 20.02
N LYS A 148 6.66 -17.51 20.98
CA LYS A 148 6.36 -17.18 22.39
C LYS A 148 5.82 -15.76 22.56
N GLU A 149 6.36 -14.80 21.81
CA GLU A 149 5.87 -13.42 21.85
C GLU A 149 4.41 -13.33 21.39
N ILE A 150 4.05 -14.06 20.33
CA ILE A 150 2.68 -14.13 19.83
C ILE A 150 1.75 -14.78 20.86
N GLU A 151 2.18 -15.87 21.49
CA GLU A 151 1.42 -16.57 22.53
C GLU A 151 1.13 -15.65 23.72
N ILE A 152 2.14 -14.94 24.23
CA ILE A 152 1.96 -13.97 25.33
C ILE A 152 1.02 -12.83 24.93
N LYS A 153 1.12 -12.32 23.69
CA LYS A 153 0.21 -11.28 23.19
C LYS A 153 -1.23 -11.80 23.13
N TYR A 154 -1.43 -13.04 22.72
CA TYR A 154 -2.74 -13.68 22.70
C TYR A 154 -3.32 -13.78 24.10
N ASP A 155 -2.55 -14.30 25.06
CA ASP A 155 -2.97 -14.41 26.46
C ASP A 155 -3.35 -13.06 27.07
N TYR A 156 -2.55 -12.02 26.79
CA TYR A 156 -2.82 -10.67 27.25
C TYR A 156 -4.13 -10.11 26.68
N VAL A 157 -4.36 -10.28 25.38
CA VAL A 157 -5.60 -9.84 24.72
C VAL A 157 -6.79 -10.62 25.26
N SER A 158 -6.65 -11.94 25.46
CA SER A 158 -7.70 -12.77 26.07
C SER A 158 -8.05 -12.31 27.47
N ALA A 159 -7.04 -12.05 28.32
CA ALA A 159 -7.24 -11.57 29.69
C ALA A 159 -7.93 -10.18 29.71
N ILE A 160 -7.55 -9.27 28.81
CA ILE A 160 -8.26 -7.98 28.67
C ILE A 160 -9.72 -8.20 28.27
N PHE A 161 -9.97 -9.10 27.34
CA PHE A 161 -11.31 -9.39 26.86
C PHE A 161 -12.18 -10.01 27.97
N GLU A 162 -11.65 -10.96 28.72
CA GLU A 162 -12.31 -11.54 29.90
C GLU A 162 -12.58 -10.47 30.97
N PHE A 163 -11.64 -9.57 31.22
CA PHE A 163 -11.84 -8.48 32.16
C PHE A 163 -12.93 -7.51 31.69
N ARG A 164 -12.96 -7.17 30.39
CA ARG A 164 -14.00 -6.31 29.82
C ARG A 164 -15.38 -6.95 29.93
N THR A 165 -15.50 -8.23 29.56
CA THR A 165 -16.77 -8.95 29.67
C THR A 165 -17.25 -9.03 31.13
N PHE A 166 -16.34 -9.24 32.07
CA PHE A 166 -16.65 -9.16 33.50
C PHE A 166 -17.19 -7.79 33.92
N LEU A 167 -16.57 -6.69 33.47
CA LEU A 167 -17.06 -5.34 33.77
C LEU A 167 -18.44 -5.07 33.18
N GLU A 168 -18.69 -5.49 31.95
CA GLU A 168 -20.01 -5.37 31.30
C GLU A 168 -21.09 -6.15 32.07
N ASP A 169 -20.76 -7.33 32.60
CA ASP A 169 -21.69 -8.12 33.40
C ASP A 169 -21.94 -7.51 34.79
N GLN A 170 -20.92 -6.96 35.44
CA GLN A 170 -21.08 -6.20 36.69
C GLN A 170 -21.96 -4.96 36.46
N GLU A 171 -21.77 -4.26 35.35
CA GLU A 171 -22.59 -3.12 34.99
C GLU A 171 -24.05 -3.52 34.77
N LYS A 172 -24.32 -4.58 34.01
CA LYS A 172 -25.69 -5.10 33.83
C LYS A 172 -26.34 -5.46 35.16
N ILE A 173 -25.61 -6.11 36.07
CA ILE A 173 -26.13 -6.47 37.40
C ILE A 173 -26.45 -5.21 38.21
N ARG A 174 -25.55 -4.21 38.21
CA ARG A 174 -25.77 -2.95 38.90
C ARG A 174 -26.97 -2.21 38.33
N ASN A 175 -27.08 -2.13 37.01
CA ASN A 175 -28.18 -1.45 36.33
C ASN A 175 -29.51 -2.14 36.65
N LYS A 176 -29.60 -3.48 36.56
CA LYS A 176 -30.80 -4.23 36.98
C LYS A 176 -31.19 -3.96 38.45
N ARG A 177 -30.22 -3.85 39.35
CA ARG A 177 -30.49 -3.49 40.76
C ARG A 177 -30.99 -2.05 40.90
N LEU A 178 -30.42 -1.11 40.16
CA LEU A 178 -30.83 0.29 40.14
C LEU A 178 -32.23 0.45 39.54
N GLU A 179 -32.55 -0.27 38.47
CA GLU A 179 -33.88 -0.33 37.85
C GLU A 179 -34.93 -0.84 38.84
N ALA A 180 -34.62 -1.89 39.60
CA ALA A 180 -35.51 -2.46 40.61
C ALA A 180 -35.72 -1.51 41.82
N LEU A 181 -34.69 -0.77 42.22
CA LEU A 181 -34.75 0.13 43.38
C LEU A 181 -35.37 1.50 43.04
N ASN A 182 -35.20 1.99 41.80
CA ASN A 182 -35.60 3.33 41.39
C ASN A 182 -36.27 3.35 40.00
N PRO A 183 -37.53 2.90 39.89
CA PRO A 183 -38.26 2.85 38.61
C PRO A 183 -38.57 4.23 38.03
N GLY A 184 -38.48 5.31 38.82
CA GLY A 184 -38.61 6.67 38.31
C GLY A 184 -37.43 7.07 37.42
N VAL A 185 -36.21 6.65 37.78
CA VAL A 185 -34.98 7.01 37.04
C VAL A 185 -34.95 6.33 35.68
N THR A 186 -35.42 5.08 35.59
CA THR A 186 -35.50 4.34 34.32
C THR A 186 -36.51 4.95 33.36
N ALA A 187 -37.69 5.34 33.86
CA ALA A 187 -38.68 6.05 33.06
C ALA A 187 -38.15 7.41 32.56
N HIS A 188 -37.33 8.10 33.37
CA HIS A 188 -36.67 9.33 32.95
C HIS A 188 -35.56 9.08 31.91
N GLU A 189 -34.79 8.01 32.05
CA GLU A 189 -33.75 7.62 31.10
C GLU A 189 -34.34 7.22 29.74
N GLU A 190 -35.42 6.43 29.72
CA GLU A 190 -36.14 6.08 28.50
C GLU A 190 -36.70 7.31 27.79
N ARG A 191 -37.32 8.24 28.54
CA ARG A 191 -37.76 9.53 27.99
C ARG A 191 -36.59 10.33 27.41
N LEU A 192 -35.43 10.30 28.05
CA LEU A 192 -34.22 10.98 27.56
C LEU A 192 -33.70 10.34 26.28
N LYS A 193 -33.67 9.01 26.19
CA LYS A 193 -33.32 8.27 24.96
C LYS A 193 -34.27 8.58 23.83
N GLU A 194 -35.58 8.62 24.07
CA GLU A 194 -36.58 9.02 23.08
C GLU A 194 -36.38 10.46 22.59
N LEU A 195 -36.08 11.39 23.51
CA LEU A 195 -35.82 12.79 23.16
C LEU A 195 -34.54 12.94 22.33
N VAL A 196 -33.45 12.26 22.71
CA VAL A 196 -32.20 12.24 21.93
C VAL A 196 -32.42 11.64 20.54
N PHE A 197 -33.19 10.54 20.46
CA PHE A 197 -33.56 9.94 19.18
C PHE A 197 -34.35 10.92 18.31
N LYS A 198 -35.36 11.62 18.87
CA LYS A 198 -36.13 12.65 18.16
C LYS A 198 -35.24 13.80 17.69
N ILE A 199 -34.31 14.26 18.51
CA ILE A 199 -33.35 15.32 18.15
C ILE A 199 -32.47 14.87 16.98
N ASN A 200 -31.91 13.66 17.04
CA ASN A 200 -31.05 13.14 15.97
C ASN A 200 -31.84 12.89 14.68
N LEU A 201 -33.09 12.43 14.77
CA LEU A 201 -33.98 12.28 13.62
C LEU A 201 -34.32 13.65 13.00
N MET A 202 -34.62 14.66 13.81
CA MET A 202 -34.82 16.03 13.34
C MET A 202 -33.55 16.59 12.69
N LYS A 203 -32.37 16.42 13.29
CA LYS A 203 -31.09 16.83 12.68
C LYS A 203 -30.88 16.18 11.32
N ARG A 204 -31.18 14.88 11.19
CA ARG A 204 -31.06 14.15 9.92
C ARG A 204 -32.06 14.63 8.88
N LEU A 205 -33.30 14.93 9.28
CA LEU A 205 -34.30 15.53 8.41
C LEU A 205 -33.89 16.92 7.94
N ILE A 206 -33.35 17.76 8.83
CA ILE A 206 -32.81 19.09 8.50
C ILE A 206 -31.67 18.93 7.50
N MET A 207 -30.72 18.02 7.73
CA MET A 207 -29.59 17.79 6.83
C MET A 207 -30.04 17.26 5.46
N ASN A 208 -31.05 16.39 5.41
CA ASN A 208 -31.65 15.91 4.16
C ASN A 208 -32.40 17.02 3.42
N PHE A 209 -33.18 17.85 4.13
CA PHE A 209 -33.90 18.99 3.56
C PHE A 209 -32.92 20.00 2.97
N ILE A 210 -31.84 20.28 3.69
CA ILE A 210 -30.74 21.13 3.24
C ILE A 210 -30.02 20.51 2.04
N SER A 211 -29.70 19.21 2.06
CA SER A 211 -29.06 18.55 0.90
C SER A 211 -29.94 18.62 -0.36
N ALA A 212 -31.27 18.49 -0.20
CA ALA A 212 -32.22 18.67 -1.28
C ALA A 212 -32.31 20.13 -1.77
N ALA A 213 -32.17 21.11 -0.87
CA ALA A 213 -32.13 22.55 -1.18
C ALA A 213 -30.74 23.06 -1.61
N SER A 214 -29.76 22.16 -1.82
CA SER A 214 -28.34 22.48 -2.06
C SER A 214 -28.06 23.41 -3.25
N ALA A 215 -28.99 23.50 -4.21
CA ALA A 215 -28.94 24.45 -5.32
C ALA A 215 -29.02 25.93 -4.84
N ASP A 216 -29.79 26.19 -3.77
CA ASP A 216 -30.05 27.54 -3.23
C ASP A 216 -29.11 27.89 -2.06
N ILE A 217 -28.49 26.89 -1.41
CA ILE A 217 -27.67 27.08 -0.19
C ILE A 217 -26.31 27.73 -0.47
N LYS A 218 -25.74 27.57 -1.67
CA LYS A 218 -24.48 28.23 -2.05
C LYS A 218 -24.57 29.76 -2.03
N VAL A 219 -25.78 30.31 -1.97
CA VAL A 219 -26.06 31.76 -2.03
C VAL A 219 -26.15 32.40 -0.63
N LEU A 220 -26.41 31.63 0.44
CA LEU A 220 -26.52 32.16 1.81
C LEU A 220 -25.44 31.59 2.76
N PRO A 221 -24.44 32.40 3.17
CA PRO A 221 -23.35 31.95 4.06
C PRO A 221 -23.81 31.62 5.49
N GLU A 222 -24.89 32.23 5.97
CA GLU A 222 -25.46 31.95 7.30
C GLU A 222 -25.97 30.51 7.43
N LEU A 223 -26.44 29.94 6.32
CA LEU A 223 -26.97 28.58 6.28
C LEU A 223 -25.86 27.52 6.29
N ASP A 224 -24.69 27.83 5.70
CA ASP A 224 -23.49 26.99 5.78
C ASP A 224 -22.92 26.91 7.21
N GLU A 225 -22.96 28.01 7.95
CA GLU A 225 -22.55 28.02 9.37
C GLU A 225 -23.50 27.19 10.25
N MET A 226 -24.81 27.25 9.96
CA MET A 226 -25.83 26.45 10.64
C MET A 226 -25.63 24.94 10.38
N ILE A 227 -25.27 24.54 9.16
CA ILE A 227 -24.97 23.14 8.81
C ILE A 227 -23.75 22.64 9.58
N LYS A 228 -22.69 23.45 9.63
CA LYS A 228 -21.46 23.11 10.38
C LYS A 228 -21.75 22.90 11.86
N LYS A 229 -22.60 23.72 12.48
CA LYS A 229 -23.00 23.59 13.90
C LYS A 229 -23.89 22.38 14.20
N HIS A 230 -24.61 21.85 13.21
CA HIS A 230 -25.56 20.74 13.40
C HIS A 230 -25.14 19.42 12.74
N ARG A 231 -23.96 19.35 12.11
CA ARG A 231 -23.42 18.16 11.45
C ARG A 231 -23.28 16.95 12.38
N ASP A 232 -22.92 17.21 13.64
CA ASP A 232 -22.57 16.14 14.56
C ASP A 232 -23.81 15.59 15.29
N LEU A 233 -23.95 14.26 15.28
CA LEU A 233 -24.97 13.54 16.01
C LEU A 233 -24.73 13.69 17.51
N VAL A 234 -25.80 13.91 18.27
CA VAL A 234 -25.68 14.08 19.72
C VAL A 234 -25.67 12.70 20.37
N SER A 235 -24.56 12.34 21.02
CA SER A 235 -24.49 11.19 21.94
C SER A 235 -24.78 11.64 23.38
N ILE A 236 -25.16 10.70 24.23
CA ILE A 236 -25.36 10.95 25.68
C ILE A 236 -24.06 11.45 26.32
N ASP A 237 -22.90 10.96 25.86
CA ASP A 237 -21.59 11.42 26.32
C ASP A 237 -21.32 12.88 25.90
N THR A 238 -21.73 13.26 24.69
CA THR A 238 -21.62 14.65 24.19
C THR A 238 -22.50 15.62 25.00
N ILE A 239 -23.68 15.16 25.45
CA ILE A 239 -24.56 15.96 26.33
C ILE A 239 -23.91 16.11 27.72
N LYS A 240 -23.29 15.05 28.24
CA LYS A 240 -22.60 15.08 29.54
C LYS A 240 -21.42 16.06 29.53
N GLU A 241 -20.64 16.08 28.45
CA GLU A 241 -19.55 17.05 28.25
C GLU A 241 -20.08 18.48 28.09
N MET A 242 -21.18 18.69 27.36
CA MET A 242 -21.82 20.01 27.23
C MET A 242 -22.33 20.57 28.56
N ILE A 243 -22.91 19.71 29.41
CA ILE A 243 -23.40 20.11 30.74
C ILE A 243 -22.23 20.45 31.68
N GLN A 244 -21.15 19.66 31.64
CA GLN A 244 -19.95 19.94 32.44
C GLN A 244 -19.29 21.27 32.03
N ASN A 245 -19.22 21.55 30.72
CA ASN A 245 -18.69 22.82 30.23
C ASN A 245 -19.58 24.02 30.63
N GLN A 246 -20.91 23.87 30.64
CA GLN A 246 -21.83 24.94 31.07
C GLN A 246 -21.75 25.28 32.56
N ASN A 247 -21.41 24.32 33.42
CA ASN A 247 -21.25 24.58 34.85
C ASN A 247 -19.96 25.36 35.15
N ASN A 248 -18.89 25.15 34.36
CA ASN A 248 -17.65 25.93 34.49
C ASN A 248 -17.82 27.41 34.09
N TYR A 249 -18.81 27.76 33.25
CA TYR A 249 -19.12 29.14 32.90
C TYR A 249 -20.06 29.85 33.89
N ARG A 250 -20.53 29.16 34.94
CA ARG A 250 -21.40 29.74 35.98
C ARG A 250 -20.68 30.05 37.28
N GLU A 251 -19.40 29.71 37.40
CA GLU A 251 -18.56 30.01 38.56
C GLU A 251 -17.61 31.21 38.34
N ASP A 252 -17.68 31.87 37.18
CA ASP A 252 -17.12 33.21 36.90
C ASP A 252 -18.24 34.28 36.94
#